data_AF-A0A8T0ERC1-F1
#
_entry.id   AF-A0A8T0ERC1-F1
#
_cell.length_a   1.000
_cell.length_b   1.000
_cell.length_c   1.000
_cell.angle_alpha   90.00
_cell.angle_beta   90.00
_cell.angle_gamma   90.00
#
_symmetry.space_group_name_H-M   'P 1'
#
loop_
_entity.id
_entity.type
_entity.pdbx_description
1 polymer ?
#
loop_
_entity_poly.entity_id
_entity_poly.type
_entity_poly.pdbx_seq_one_letter_code
_entity_poly.pdbx_strand_id
1 'polypeptide(L)'
;MWSFIVITLGFCYGALGAEDVVCRLQAERACPVHSIPTKFPGTMEDLQNECSNLYRVKQCIADSLKSCNSDNAGDSNNDGEIDIGYRQMLKDSERFIDVTTQICDENSELHRDFVPYLSCLRSTMETENEQQACRGYSNNAIRFLRNRIESIARMAGGDGSDYSEIRNEINYCLRILFDMNCFIIQSISSCDSGVKKSILEIIKKAGSLDEQCPPSTRLDVIELLGALKLITMWTLIAVLLISWNGVFGTSDICNERVSSVCLSSSSRPSFPETEEELEKVCQILLTAFRCVRNYAERCEIETAEVKEIETFSEALTEICREDTLLHSNVVQNLPCLKDIFQHAEQQCQGFTRNAINHLYEQVMNAGNANGDENHVYRVFDCLFVSIQAHCFVTQTVEKCGSRAKDAVLEIMEKSRLVDEECPGSVQKEVLELLNVLALATEEEVHVKRLLGGKK
;
A
#
# COMPACT_ATOMS: atom_id res chain seq x y z
N MET A 1 4.82 1.18 10.24
CA MET A 1 3.47 0.55 10.18
C MET A 1 2.45 1.04 11.23
N TRP A 2 2.84 1.34 12.48
CA TRP A 2 1.93 1.89 13.51
C TRP A 2 1.51 3.36 13.30
N SER A 3 2.36 4.19 12.69
CA SER A 3 1.99 5.54 12.21
C SER A 3 1.09 5.50 10.97
N PHE A 4 0.84 4.33 10.39
CA PHE A 4 -0.25 4.11 9.45
C PHE A 4 -1.44 3.50 10.20
N ILE A 5 -1.27 2.49 11.06
CA ILE A 5 -2.40 1.86 11.76
C ILE A 5 -3.13 2.80 12.74
N VAL A 6 -2.45 3.67 13.48
CA VAL A 6 -3.08 4.66 14.39
C VAL A 6 -3.65 5.86 13.61
N ILE A 7 -3.13 6.14 12.40
CA ILE A 7 -3.41 7.37 11.61
C ILE A 7 -4.22 7.06 10.33
N THR A 8 -4.45 5.81 9.96
CA THR A 8 -5.37 5.42 8.87
C THR A 8 -6.52 4.54 9.34
N LEU A 9 -6.46 3.97 10.56
CA LEU A 9 -7.62 3.27 11.16
C LEU A 9 -8.25 4.03 12.34
N GLY A 10 -7.56 5.06 12.85
CA GLY A 10 -8.05 5.97 13.91
C GLY A 10 -8.59 7.32 13.40
N PHE A 11 -8.82 7.47 12.09
CA PHE A 11 -9.42 8.67 11.51
C PHE A 11 -10.94 8.48 11.45
N CYS A 12 -11.63 9.11 12.42
CA CYS A 12 -13.07 9.01 12.69
C CYS A 12 -13.40 7.61 13.21
N TYR A 13 -13.92 7.38 14.41
CA TYR A 13 -15.35 7.24 14.65
C TYR A 13 -15.47 6.81 16.11
N GLY A 14 -16.10 7.63 16.95
CA GLY A 14 -16.16 7.37 18.39
C GLY A 14 -17.21 8.23 19.08
N ALA A 15 -18.44 8.14 18.59
CA ALA A 15 -19.65 8.43 19.36
C ALA A 15 -20.85 7.72 18.69
N LEU A 16 -21.33 6.64 19.32
CA LEU A 16 -22.74 6.21 19.44
C LEU A 16 -23.59 5.91 18.18
N GLY A 17 -24.27 4.76 18.22
CA GLY A 17 -25.57 4.51 17.57
C GLY A 17 -25.54 3.98 16.13
N ALA A 18 -26.23 2.88 15.88
CA ALA A 18 -26.24 2.13 14.62
C ALA A 18 -27.14 2.72 13.51
N GLU A 19 -27.60 3.97 13.61
CA GLU A 19 -28.81 4.38 12.87
C GLU A 19 -28.63 5.41 11.73
N ASP A 20 -27.45 5.98 11.47
CA ASP A 20 -27.32 6.80 10.25
C ASP A 20 -25.88 6.90 9.69
N VAL A 21 -25.59 6.11 8.65
CA VAL A 21 -24.31 6.12 7.92
C VAL A 21 -24.11 7.44 7.15
N VAL A 22 -25.20 8.08 6.70
CA VAL A 22 -25.14 9.36 5.98
C VAL A 22 -24.63 10.45 6.91
N CYS A 23 -25.09 10.43 8.15
CA CYS A 23 -24.65 11.37 9.18
C CYS A 23 -23.20 11.20 9.59
N ARG A 24 -22.70 9.96 9.58
CA ARG A 24 -21.28 9.66 9.78
C ARG A 24 -20.40 10.22 8.65
N LEU A 25 -20.82 10.04 7.40
CA LEU A 25 -20.11 10.59 6.23
C LEU A 25 -20.10 12.13 6.21
N GLN A 26 -21.19 12.77 6.67
CA GLN A 26 -21.23 14.22 6.80
C GLN A 26 -20.32 14.73 7.92
N ALA A 27 -20.27 14.04 9.06
CA ALA A 27 -19.34 14.36 10.14
C ALA A 27 -17.88 14.25 9.70
N GLU A 28 -17.54 13.25 8.87
CA GLU A 28 -16.19 13.09 8.31
C GLU A 28 -15.79 14.29 7.43
N ARG A 29 -16.70 14.75 6.55
CA ARG A 29 -16.47 15.94 5.72
C ARG A 29 -16.39 17.23 6.55
N ALA A 30 -17.19 17.33 7.62
CA ALA A 30 -17.28 18.52 8.46
C ALA A 30 -16.11 18.66 9.44
N CYS A 31 -15.46 17.55 9.79
CA CYS A 31 -14.35 17.49 10.75
C CYS A 31 -13.04 17.15 10.03
N PRO A 32 -12.48 18.05 9.20
CA PRO A 32 -11.28 17.75 8.40
C PRO A 32 -10.12 17.36 9.31
N VAL A 33 -9.74 16.09 9.20
CA VAL A 33 -8.77 15.42 10.06
C VAL A 33 -7.32 15.72 9.63
N HIS A 34 -7.12 16.67 8.72
CA HIS A 34 -5.81 17.04 8.15
C HIS A 34 -4.81 17.67 9.13
N SER A 35 -5.13 17.71 10.42
CA SER A 35 -4.22 18.11 11.49
C SER A 35 -3.65 16.95 12.28
N ILE A 36 -3.97 15.68 11.99
CA ILE A 36 -3.34 14.56 12.72
C ILE A 36 -1.91 14.39 12.20
N PRO A 37 -0.92 14.53 13.06
CA PRO A 37 0.46 14.52 12.66
C PRO A 37 0.91 13.10 12.33
N THR A 38 1.70 13.03 11.28
CA THR A 38 2.21 11.81 10.67
C THR A 38 3.29 11.11 11.52
N LYS A 39 3.71 11.73 12.62
CA LYS A 39 4.81 11.28 13.47
C LYS A 39 4.27 10.81 14.82
N PHE A 40 4.73 9.65 15.24
CA PHE A 40 4.42 9.13 16.57
C PHE A 40 5.06 10.04 17.64
N PRO A 41 4.35 10.39 18.73
CA PRO A 41 4.86 11.31 19.74
C PRO A 41 6.11 10.73 20.42
N GLY A 42 7.20 11.51 20.43
CA GLY A 42 8.46 11.08 21.05
C GLY A 42 8.67 11.66 22.43
N THR A 43 7.94 12.72 22.75
CA THR A 43 8.03 13.47 23.99
C THR A 43 6.65 13.63 24.64
N MET A 44 6.62 14.02 25.92
CA MET A 44 5.37 14.33 26.61
C MET A 44 4.66 15.54 25.98
N GLU A 45 5.42 16.53 25.50
CA GLU A 45 4.87 17.71 24.83
C GLU A 45 4.22 17.33 23.49
N ASP A 46 4.88 16.46 22.70
CA ASP A 46 4.29 15.90 21.48
C ASP A 46 2.97 15.21 21.82
N LEU A 47 2.97 14.33 22.84
CA LEU A 47 1.77 13.61 23.25
C LEU A 47 0.64 14.56 23.71
N GLN A 48 0.94 15.60 24.48
CA GLN A 48 -0.07 16.57 24.92
C GLN A 48 -0.70 17.32 23.74
N ASN A 49 0.11 17.68 22.74
CA ASN A 49 -0.37 18.29 21.50
C ASN A 49 -1.28 17.32 20.72
N GLU A 50 -0.89 16.04 20.62
CA GLU A 50 -1.74 15.01 20.03
C GLU A 50 -3.06 14.84 20.73
N CYS A 51 -3.02 14.77 22.05
CA CYS A 51 -4.21 14.59 22.88
C CYS A 51 -5.17 15.78 22.74
N SER A 52 -4.66 17.01 22.72
CA SER A 52 -5.49 18.19 22.48
C SER A 52 -6.21 18.13 21.12
N ASN A 53 -5.49 17.71 20.08
CA ASN A 53 -6.05 17.55 18.75
C ASN A 53 -7.09 16.42 18.68
N LEU A 54 -6.81 15.28 19.32
CA LEU A 54 -7.75 14.17 19.46
C LEU A 54 -9.05 14.61 20.13
N TYR A 55 -8.99 15.34 21.25
CA TYR A 55 -10.18 15.83 21.92
C TYR A 55 -10.99 16.79 21.04
N ARG A 56 -10.32 17.65 20.27
CA ARG A 56 -10.98 18.54 19.31
C ARG A 56 -11.70 17.76 18.20
N VAL A 57 -11.07 16.72 17.65
CA VAL A 57 -11.68 15.85 16.64
C VAL A 57 -12.86 15.09 17.23
N LYS A 58 -12.70 14.50 18.42
CA LYS A 58 -13.78 13.80 19.14
C LYS A 58 -14.99 14.70 19.39
N GLN A 59 -14.75 15.93 19.82
CA GLN A 59 -15.78 16.93 20.04
C GLN A 59 -16.49 17.31 18.73
N CYS A 60 -15.73 17.54 17.65
CA CYS A 60 -16.30 17.85 16.33
C CYS A 60 -17.20 16.73 15.81
N ILE A 61 -16.77 15.46 15.96
CA ILE A 61 -17.56 14.29 15.57
C ILE A 61 -18.84 14.24 16.41
N ALA A 62 -18.74 14.39 17.72
CA ALA A 62 -19.90 14.37 18.61
C ALA A 62 -20.91 15.48 18.29
N ASP A 63 -20.44 16.69 17.94
CA ASP A 63 -21.30 17.82 17.59
C ASP A 63 -21.93 17.64 16.21
N SER A 64 -21.18 17.13 15.23
CA SER A 64 -21.70 16.82 13.89
C SER A 64 -22.80 15.74 13.95
N LEU A 65 -22.61 14.71 14.77
CA LEU A 65 -23.61 13.66 14.95
C LEU A 65 -24.87 14.19 15.66
N LYS A 66 -24.73 15.09 16.63
CA LYS A 66 -25.89 15.75 17.27
C LYS A 66 -26.71 16.57 16.30
N SER A 67 -26.06 17.35 15.42
CA SER A 67 -26.76 18.14 14.38
C SER A 67 -27.44 17.25 13.35
N CYS A 68 -26.94 16.02 13.18
CA CYS A 68 -27.48 15.12 12.19
C CYS A 68 -28.77 14.43 12.64
N ASN A 69 -28.86 14.11 13.94
CA ASN A 69 -30.08 13.57 14.56
C ASN A 69 -31.24 14.58 14.62
N SER A 70 -30.98 15.89 14.51
CA SER A 70 -32.04 16.91 14.57
C SER A 70 -32.74 17.15 13.23
N ASP A 71 -32.08 16.85 12.10
CA ASP A 71 -32.49 17.37 10.79
C ASP A 71 -33.09 16.28 9.86
N ASN A 72 -32.85 14.98 10.13
CA ASN A 72 -33.21 13.88 9.22
C ASN A 72 -34.16 12.81 9.80
N ALA A 73 -34.87 13.07 10.90
CA ALA A 73 -35.84 12.11 11.47
C ALA A 73 -37.12 11.87 10.61
N GLY A 74 -37.11 12.27 9.33
CA GLY A 74 -38.24 12.12 8.40
C GLY A 74 -37.95 11.15 7.25
N ASP A 75 -38.52 9.95 7.35
CA ASP A 75 -38.89 9.07 6.22
C ASP A 75 -37.79 8.64 5.21
N SER A 76 -36.75 7.95 5.67
CA SER A 76 -35.92 7.12 4.77
C SER A 76 -35.91 5.66 5.21
N ASN A 77 -36.92 4.90 4.76
CA ASN A 77 -36.98 3.43 4.87
C ASN A 77 -36.09 2.70 3.84
N ASN A 78 -35.10 3.37 3.25
CA ASN A 78 -34.11 2.71 2.39
C ASN A 78 -32.90 2.32 3.24
N ASP A 79 -33.07 1.25 4.02
CA ASP A 79 -31.96 0.48 4.55
C ASP A 79 -31.27 -0.25 3.39
N GLY A 80 -30.53 0.52 2.58
CA GLY A 80 -29.54 -0.04 1.68
C GLY A 80 -28.58 -0.87 2.51
N GLU A 81 -28.28 -2.07 2.03
CA GLU A 81 -27.38 -3.05 2.65
C GLU A 81 -26.02 -2.39 2.89
N ILE A 82 -25.85 -1.78 4.07
CA ILE A 82 -24.61 -1.13 4.46
C ILE A 82 -23.56 -2.22 4.52
N ASP A 83 -22.52 -2.05 3.71
CA ASP A 83 -21.37 -2.94 3.63
C ASP A 83 -20.88 -3.34 5.03
N ILE A 84 -20.83 -4.64 5.27
CA ILE A 84 -20.37 -5.26 6.52
C ILE A 84 -18.94 -4.77 6.83
N GLY A 85 -18.12 -4.53 5.80
CA GLY A 85 -16.77 -3.98 5.94
C GLY A 85 -16.77 -2.59 6.57
N TYR A 86 -17.69 -1.72 6.16
CA TYR A 86 -17.81 -0.38 6.72
C TYR A 86 -18.19 -0.40 8.20
N ARG A 87 -19.18 -1.21 8.60
CA ARG A 87 -19.57 -1.34 10.02
C ARG A 87 -18.41 -1.84 10.89
N GLN A 88 -17.60 -2.74 10.34
CA GLN A 88 -16.43 -3.28 11.02
C GLN A 88 -15.36 -2.20 11.25
N MET A 89 -15.01 -1.46 10.19
CA MET A 89 -14.07 -0.34 10.26
C MET A 89 -14.45 0.66 11.37
N LEU A 90 -15.73 0.99 11.48
CA LEU A 90 -16.25 1.91 12.49
C LEU A 90 -16.02 1.44 13.93
N LYS A 91 -16.19 0.13 14.19
CA LYS A 91 -15.97 -0.44 15.53
C LYS A 91 -14.49 -0.42 15.90
N ASP A 92 -13.61 -0.71 14.94
CA ASP A 92 -12.17 -0.67 15.14
C ASP A 92 -11.72 0.75 15.50
N SER A 93 -12.20 1.76 14.77
CA SER A 93 -11.90 3.15 15.06
C SER A 93 -12.39 3.61 16.45
N GLU A 94 -13.55 3.15 16.90
CA GLU A 94 -14.06 3.46 18.25
C GLU A 94 -13.14 2.91 19.33
N ARG A 95 -12.70 1.65 19.17
CA ARG A 95 -11.71 1.03 20.08
C ARG A 95 -10.39 1.79 20.09
N PHE A 96 -9.89 2.23 18.93
CA PHE A 96 -8.67 3.03 18.83
C PHE A 96 -8.80 4.38 19.54
N ILE A 97 -9.94 5.08 19.38
CA ILE A 97 -10.19 6.35 20.07
C ILE A 97 -10.25 6.16 21.58
N ASP A 98 -10.89 5.09 22.07
CA ASP A 98 -10.97 4.80 23.49
C ASP A 98 -9.61 4.50 24.11
N VAL A 99 -8.77 3.73 23.41
CA VAL A 99 -7.39 3.48 23.85
C VAL A 99 -6.55 4.74 23.86
N THR A 100 -6.65 5.55 22.80
CA THR A 100 -5.90 6.81 22.71
C THR A 100 -6.38 7.79 23.77
N THR A 101 -7.68 7.84 24.06
CA THR A 101 -8.26 8.63 25.16
C THR A 101 -7.68 8.19 26.51
N GLN A 102 -7.52 6.89 26.75
CA GLN A 102 -6.86 6.39 27.96
C GLN A 102 -5.38 6.80 27.99
N ILE A 103 -4.65 6.69 26.89
CA ILE A 103 -3.25 7.15 26.81
C ILE A 103 -3.16 8.67 27.08
N CYS A 104 -4.17 9.45 26.70
CA CYS A 104 -4.21 10.89 26.93
C CYS A 104 -4.63 11.32 28.34
N ASP A 105 -5.36 10.48 29.07
CA ASP A 105 -5.73 10.75 30.45
C ASP A 105 -4.56 10.44 31.40
N GLU A 106 -3.94 11.48 31.94
CA GLU A 106 -2.80 11.40 32.88
C GLU A 106 -3.10 10.54 34.11
N ASN A 107 -4.38 10.37 34.46
CA ASN A 107 -4.79 9.55 35.61
C ASN A 107 -4.98 8.06 35.26
N SER A 108 -4.99 7.71 33.97
CA SER A 108 -5.22 6.34 33.55
C SER A 108 -4.01 5.45 33.87
N GLU A 109 -4.26 4.16 34.16
CA GLU A 109 -3.18 3.18 34.29
C GLU A 109 -2.39 3.05 32.99
N LEU A 110 -3.07 3.10 31.84
CA LEU A 110 -2.44 2.94 30.54
C LEU A 110 -1.46 4.09 30.24
N HIS A 111 -1.82 5.33 30.58
CA HIS A 111 -0.93 6.47 30.47
C HIS A 111 0.33 6.27 31.31
N ARG A 112 0.16 5.98 32.61
CA ARG A 112 1.29 5.79 33.55
C ARG A 112 2.23 4.66 33.11
N ASP A 113 1.68 3.59 32.57
CA ASP A 113 2.44 2.42 32.11
C ASP A 113 3.08 2.63 30.72
N PHE A 114 2.50 3.48 29.86
CA PHE A 114 2.95 3.64 28.48
C PHE A 114 3.89 4.84 28.27
N VAL A 115 3.57 5.98 28.87
CA VAL A 115 4.29 7.25 28.68
C VAL A 115 5.80 7.15 28.93
N PRO A 116 6.29 6.42 29.96
CA PRO A 116 7.73 6.25 30.18
C PRO A 116 8.49 5.64 28.99
N TYR A 117 7.80 4.94 28.09
CA TYR A 117 8.39 4.23 26.95
C TYR A 117 8.21 4.95 25.60
N LEU A 118 7.51 6.10 25.54
CA LEU A 118 7.18 6.79 24.28
C LEU A 118 8.38 7.03 23.38
N SER A 119 9.45 7.62 23.91
CA SER A 119 10.65 7.94 23.14
C SER A 119 11.32 6.68 22.56
N CYS A 120 11.38 5.59 23.34
CA CYS A 120 11.96 4.33 22.88
C CYS A 120 11.08 3.62 21.84
N LEU A 121 9.75 3.61 22.06
CA LEU A 121 8.79 3.04 21.12
C LEU A 121 8.80 3.80 19.80
N ARG A 122 8.89 5.14 19.84
CA ARG A 122 9.07 5.96 18.64
C ARG A 122 10.28 5.52 17.83
N SER A 123 11.44 5.45 18.47
CA SER A 123 12.69 5.03 17.81
C SER A 123 12.58 3.61 17.23
N THR A 124 11.96 2.70 17.97
CA THR A 124 11.70 1.32 17.50
C THR A 124 10.79 1.32 16.28
N MET A 125 9.72 2.12 16.28
CA MET A 125 8.79 2.24 15.15
C MET A 125 9.43 2.89 13.93
N GLU A 126 10.23 3.94 14.12
CA GLU A 126 10.98 4.59 13.03
C GLU A 126 11.96 3.60 12.40
N THR A 127 12.71 2.85 13.22
CA THR A 127 13.62 1.80 12.77
C THR A 127 12.89 0.68 12.03
N GLU A 128 11.75 0.21 12.55
CA GLU A 128 10.91 -0.80 11.87
C GLU A 128 10.44 -0.30 10.51
N ASN A 129 9.98 0.95 10.44
CA ASN A 129 9.44 1.55 9.23
C ASN A 129 10.52 1.69 8.15
N GLU A 130 11.74 2.08 8.55
CA GLU A 130 12.89 2.20 7.66
C GLU A 130 13.39 0.82 7.17
N GLN A 131 13.49 -0.15 8.07
CA GLN A 131 14.08 -1.46 7.76
C GLN A 131 13.06 -2.47 7.20
N GLN A 132 11.77 -2.25 7.43
CA GLN A 132 10.67 -3.19 7.16
C GLN A 132 10.93 -4.60 7.72
N ALA A 133 11.65 -4.69 8.85
CA ALA A 133 12.14 -5.94 9.40
C ALA A 133 10.99 -6.90 9.78
N CYS A 134 9.90 -6.37 10.36
CA CYS A 134 8.74 -7.19 10.72
C CYS A 134 7.98 -7.70 9.50
N ARG A 135 7.80 -6.86 8.47
CA ARG A 135 7.24 -7.29 7.19
C ARG A 135 8.07 -8.42 6.56
N GLY A 136 9.40 -8.35 6.65
CA GLY A 136 10.31 -9.42 6.22
C GLY A 136 10.08 -10.71 6.99
N TYR A 137 10.06 -10.62 8.32
CA TYR A 137 9.79 -11.75 9.23
C TYR A 137 8.47 -12.44 8.93
N SER A 138 7.36 -11.69 8.86
CA SER A 138 6.01 -12.21 8.62
C SER A 138 5.89 -12.89 7.26
N ASN A 139 6.47 -12.31 6.21
CA ASN A 139 6.47 -12.93 4.88
C ASN A 139 7.26 -14.24 4.84
N ASN A 140 8.39 -14.31 5.54
CA ASN A 140 9.18 -15.55 5.63
C ASN A 140 8.44 -16.63 6.42
N ALA A 141 7.80 -16.28 7.54
CA ALA A 141 7.00 -17.20 8.34
C ALA A 141 5.78 -17.72 7.57
N ILE A 142 5.05 -16.86 6.86
CA ILE A 142 3.91 -17.26 6.01
C ILE A 142 4.38 -18.14 4.85
N ARG A 143 5.49 -17.79 4.19
CA ARG A 143 6.06 -18.61 3.11
C ARG A 143 6.44 -20.00 3.60
N PHE A 144 7.05 -20.07 4.78
CA PHE A 144 7.36 -21.34 5.41
C PHE A 144 6.11 -22.18 5.70
N LEU A 145 5.01 -21.53 6.10
CA LEU A 145 3.73 -22.18 6.35
C LEU A 145 2.89 -22.44 5.09
N ARG A 146 3.32 -21.98 3.90
CA ARG A 146 2.51 -21.95 2.67
C ARG A 146 1.84 -23.28 2.38
N ASN A 147 2.61 -24.37 2.31
CA ASN A 147 2.07 -25.69 1.98
C ASN A 147 1.00 -26.16 2.97
N ARG A 148 1.12 -25.77 4.25
CA ARG A 148 0.16 -26.15 5.29
C ARG A 148 -1.08 -25.26 5.27
N ILE A 149 -0.91 -23.96 5.01
CA ILE A 149 -2.01 -23.03 4.76
C ILE A 149 -2.84 -23.52 3.57
N GLU A 150 -2.19 -23.92 2.46
CA GLU A 150 -2.87 -24.47 1.29
C GLU A 150 -3.62 -25.76 1.62
N SER A 151 -3.03 -26.65 2.42
CA SER A 151 -3.68 -27.88 2.84
C SER A 151 -4.93 -27.60 3.68
N ILE A 152 -4.85 -26.70 4.66
CA ILE A 152 -5.98 -26.33 5.51
C ILE A 152 -7.09 -25.69 4.69
N ALA A 153 -6.74 -24.73 3.82
CA ALA A 153 -7.70 -24.06 2.97
C ALA A 153 -8.42 -25.05 2.02
N ARG A 154 -7.71 -26.04 1.43
CA ARG A 154 -8.34 -27.08 0.59
C ARG A 154 -9.29 -27.97 1.39
N MET A 155 -8.91 -28.34 2.62
CA MET A 155 -9.76 -29.16 3.49
C MET A 155 -11.04 -28.43 3.92
N ALA A 156 -10.96 -27.11 4.11
CA ALA A 156 -12.08 -26.30 4.57
C ALA A 156 -13.00 -25.81 3.43
N GLY A 157 -12.43 -25.40 2.29
CA GLY A 157 -13.17 -24.77 1.17
C GLY A 157 -13.31 -25.60 -0.11
N GLY A 158 -12.75 -26.81 -0.17
CA GLY A 158 -12.70 -27.60 -1.40
C GLY A 158 -11.82 -26.96 -2.50
N ASP A 159 -12.16 -27.16 -3.77
CA ASP A 159 -11.42 -26.63 -4.94
C ASP A 159 -12.06 -25.35 -5.55
N GLY A 160 -12.98 -24.69 -4.83
CA GLY A 160 -13.80 -23.57 -5.32
C GLY A 160 -13.37 -22.17 -4.87
N SER A 161 -14.29 -21.19 -4.97
CA SER A 161 -14.11 -19.79 -4.50
C SER A 161 -13.71 -19.72 -3.03
N ASP A 162 -14.29 -20.60 -2.22
CA ASP A 162 -14.15 -20.64 -0.77
C ASP A 162 -12.70 -20.99 -0.36
N TYR A 163 -11.96 -21.74 -1.20
CA TYR A 163 -10.54 -22.00 -0.98
C TYR A 163 -9.72 -20.72 -0.95
N SER A 164 -9.95 -19.82 -1.91
CA SER A 164 -9.19 -18.58 -2.03
C SER A 164 -9.52 -17.64 -0.87
N GLU A 165 -10.79 -17.57 -0.48
CA GLU A 165 -11.26 -16.77 0.65
C GLU A 165 -10.62 -17.25 1.96
N ILE A 166 -10.76 -18.53 2.30
CA ILE A 166 -10.19 -19.12 3.53
C ILE A 166 -8.67 -18.97 3.55
N ARG A 167 -7.99 -19.20 2.42
CA ARG A 167 -6.55 -18.98 2.30
C ARG A 167 -6.18 -17.53 2.59
N ASN A 168 -6.94 -16.57 2.07
CA ASN A 168 -6.68 -15.14 2.28
C ASN A 168 -6.92 -14.74 3.74
N GLU A 169 -7.99 -15.24 4.37
CA GLU A 169 -8.26 -15.01 5.79
C GLU A 169 -7.12 -15.56 6.68
N ILE A 170 -6.68 -16.79 6.45
CA ILE A 170 -5.57 -17.40 7.20
C ILE A 170 -4.28 -16.58 7.01
N ASN A 171 -3.96 -16.20 5.77
CA ASN A 171 -2.77 -15.39 5.49
C ASN A 171 -2.82 -14.02 6.15
N TYR A 172 -4.00 -13.38 6.12
CA TYR A 172 -4.22 -12.06 6.72
C TYR A 172 -4.03 -12.14 8.24
N CYS A 173 -4.70 -13.09 8.90
CA CYS A 173 -4.57 -13.30 10.33
C CYS A 173 -3.12 -13.60 10.75
N LEU A 174 -2.43 -14.51 10.04
CA LEU A 174 -1.03 -14.83 10.32
C LEU A 174 -0.10 -13.63 10.15
N ARG A 175 -0.31 -12.81 9.11
CA ARG A 175 0.50 -11.61 8.87
C ARG A 175 0.40 -10.65 10.06
N ILE A 176 -0.82 -10.38 10.51
CA ILE A 176 -1.08 -9.51 11.67
C ILE A 176 -0.40 -10.06 12.91
N LEU A 177 -0.58 -11.35 13.21
CA LEU A 177 0.01 -11.98 14.39
C LEU A 177 1.55 -11.96 14.36
N PHE A 178 2.16 -12.22 13.21
CA PHE A 178 3.62 -12.17 13.08
C PHE A 178 4.16 -10.75 13.14
N ASP A 179 3.46 -9.78 12.55
CA ASP A 179 3.84 -8.36 12.62
C ASP A 179 3.75 -7.85 14.07
N MET A 180 2.66 -8.17 14.79
CA MET A 180 2.51 -7.85 16.21
C MET A 180 3.58 -8.51 17.06
N ASN A 181 3.83 -9.81 16.87
CA ASN A 181 4.85 -10.54 17.63
C ASN A 181 6.26 -9.99 17.38
N CYS A 182 6.58 -9.69 16.12
CA CYS A 182 7.86 -9.07 15.78
C CYS A 182 7.99 -7.68 16.43
N PHE A 183 6.96 -6.84 16.36
CA PHE A 183 6.99 -5.52 16.97
C PHE A 183 7.17 -5.58 18.49
N ILE A 184 6.49 -6.52 19.16
CA ILE A 184 6.66 -6.78 20.59
C ILE A 184 8.10 -7.20 20.90
N ILE A 185 8.67 -8.15 20.14
CA ILE A 185 10.04 -8.61 20.33
C ILE A 185 11.03 -7.46 20.16
N GLN A 186 10.89 -6.67 19.09
CA GLN A 186 11.76 -5.53 18.84
C GLN A 186 11.65 -4.49 19.95
N SER A 187 10.43 -4.17 20.38
CA SER A 187 10.20 -3.21 21.47
C SER A 187 10.80 -3.70 22.79
N ILE A 188 10.69 -4.99 23.12
CA ILE A 188 11.33 -5.56 24.32
C ILE A 188 12.85 -5.58 24.21
N SER A 189 13.40 -5.74 23.00
CA SER A 189 14.85 -5.73 22.80
C SER A 189 15.46 -4.34 22.83
N SER A 190 14.71 -3.34 22.35
CA SER A 190 15.16 -1.94 22.24
C SER A 190 14.83 -1.13 23.49
N CYS A 191 13.72 -1.46 24.17
CA CYS A 191 13.25 -0.80 25.38
C CYS A 191 13.40 -1.72 26.59
N ASP A 192 13.11 -1.21 27.79
CA ASP A 192 13.06 -2.05 28.98
C ASP A 192 11.87 -3.04 28.93
N SER A 193 12.04 -4.19 29.58
CA SER A 193 11.06 -5.29 29.61
C SER A 193 9.65 -4.89 30.09
N GLY A 194 9.53 -3.81 30.87
CA GLY A 194 8.24 -3.28 31.31
C GLY A 194 7.34 -2.78 30.16
N VAL A 195 7.91 -2.43 29.00
CA VAL A 195 7.13 -1.98 27.82
C VAL A 195 6.16 -3.04 27.31
N LYS A 196 6.48 -4.32 27.56
CA LYS A 196 5.68 -5.47 27.11
C LYS A 196 4.25 -5.40 27.61
N LYS A 197 4.05 -5.05 28.89
CA LYS A 197 2.71 -4.99 29.51
C LYS A 197 1.85 -3.95 28.78
N SER A 198 2.40 -2.76 28.58
CA SER A 198 1.73 -1.62 27.95
C SER A 198 1.37 -1.91 26.49
N ILE A 199 2.30 -2.47 25.69
CA ILE A 199 2.04 -2.85 24.30
C ILE A 199 0.93 -3.91 24.22
N LEU A 200 0.98 -4.95 25.06
CA LEU A 200 -0.04 -6.00 25.05
C LEU A 200 -1.42 -5.47 25.45
N GLU A 201 -1.47 -4.56 26.42
CA GLU A 201 -2.72 -3.92 26.83
C GLU A 201 -3.30 -3.03 25.71
N ILE A 202 -2.45 -2.28 24.99
CA ILE A 202 -2.87 -1.52 23.81
C ILE A 202 -3.40 -2.46 22.72
N ILE A 203 -2.65 -3.52 22.36
CA ILE A 203 -3.09 -4.48 21.34
C ILE A 203 -4.41 -5.13 21.73
N LYS A 204 -4.58 -5.49 23.00
CA LYS A 204 -5.81 -6.11 23.50
C LYS A 204 -7.02 -5.17 23.43
N LYS A 205 -6.83 -3.88 23.74
CA LYS A 205 -7.92 -2.90 23.77
C LYS A 205 -8.22 -2.28 22.41
N ALA A 206 -7.18 -2.01 21.61
CA ALA A 206 -7.28 -1.33 20.33
C ALA A 206 -7.50 -2.33 19.18
N GLY A 207 -6.92 -3.52 19.30
CA GLY A 207 -7.03 -4.56 18.29
C GLY A 207 -8.35 -5.31 18.40
N SER A 208 -8.92 -5.64 17.25
CA SER A 208 -9.90 -6.70 17.15
C SER A 208 -9.25 -7.97 16.64
N LEU A 209 -8.42 -8.61 17.47
CA LEU A 209 -7.93 -9.95 17.12
C LEU A 209 -9.09 -10.93 16.92
N ASP A 210 -10.27 -10.67 17.48
CA ASP A 210 -11.50 -11.45 17.24
C ASP A 210 -12.05 -11.26 15.83
N GLU A 211 -11.91 -10.06 15.23
CA GLU A 211 -12.42 -9.78 13.88
C GLU A 211 -11.33 -9.97 12.81
N GLN A 212 -10.06 -9.66 13.12
CA GLN A 212 -8.90 -9.88 12.24
C GLN A 212 -8.50 -11.37 12.13
N CYS A 213 -8.83 -12.15 13.16
CA CYS A 213 -8.65 -13.59 13.20
C CYS A 213 -9.95 -14.20 13.71
N PRO A 214 -10.97 -14.38 12.85
CA PRO A 214 -12.27 -14.89 13.26
C PRO A 214 -12.15 -16.27 13.92
N PRO A 215 -13.06 -16.65 14.83
CA PRO A 215 -12.99 -17.94 15.53
C PRO A 215 -12.83 -19.16 14.62
N SER A 216 -13.38 -19.10 13.40
CA SER A 216 -13.21 -20.12 12.35
C SER A 216 -11.75 -20.37 12.01
N THR A 217 -10.96 -19.30 11.81
CA THR A 217 -9.55 -19.38 11.42
C THR A 217 -8.60 -19.54 12.59
N ARG A 218 -9.03 -19.23 13.83
CA ARG A 218 -8.17 -19.27 15.02
C ARG A 218 -7.63 -20.65 15.32
N LEU A 219 -8.46 -21.69 15.20
CA LEU A 219 -8.04 -23.06 15.48
C LEU A 219 -6.94 -23.49 14.49
N ASP A 220 -7.14 -23.18 13.21
CA ASP A 220 -6.17 -23.43 12.15
C ASP A 220 -4.86 -22.66 12.38
N VAL A 221 -4.97 -21.39 12.76
CA VAL A 221 -3.81 -20.55 13.07
C VAL A 221 -3.07 -21.04 14.31
N ILE A 222 -3.77 -21.47 15.36
CA ILE A 222 -3.15 -22.10 16.54
C ILE A 222 -2.42 -23.38 16.15
N GLU A 223 -2.99 -24.19 15.26
CA GLU A 223 -2.32 -25.39 14.73
C GLU A 223 -1.04 -25.02 13.97
N LEU A 224 -1.09 -24.02 13.09
CA LEU A 224 0.06 -23.52 12.33
C LEU A 224 1.15 -22.93 13.24
N LEU A 225 0.77 -22.17 14.27
CA LEU A 225 1.69 -21.66 15.29
C LEU A 225 2.30 -22.79 16.14
N GLY A 226 1.52 -23.84 16.41
CA GLY A 226 1.99 -25.08 17.02
C GLY A 226 3.05 -25.77 16.16
N ALA A 227 2.82 -25.86 14.85
CA ALA A 227 3.79 -26.39 13.89
C ALA A 227 5.10 -25.59 13.90
N LEU A 228 5.03 -24.25 13.98
CA LEU A 228 6.23 -23.40 14.12
C LEU A 228 7.01 -23.66 15.41
N LYS A 229 6.33 -23.84 16.55
CA LYS A 229 6.99 -24.20 17.82
C LYS A 229 7.66 -25.57 17.74
N LEU A 230 6.95 -26.56 17.17
CA LEU A 230 7.51 -27.88 16.88
C LEU A 230 8.76 -27.75 16.02
N ILE A 231 8.75 -26.88 15.00
CA ILE A 231 9.90 -26.68 14.12
C ILE A 231 11.04 -25.96 14.83
N THR A 232 10.84 -25.00 15.74
CA THR A 232 11.96 -24.44 16.52
C THR A 232 12.66 -25.47 17.43
N MET A 233 11.92 -26.50 17.86
CA MET A 233 12.45 -27.64 18.61
C MET A 233 13.08 -28.69 17.68
N TRP A 234 12.50 -28.90 16.50
CA TRP A 234 12.99 -29.80 15.46
C TRP A 234 14.12 -29.20 14.61
N THR A 235 14.34 -27.89 14.56
CA THR A 235 15.47 -27.25 13.88
C THR A 235 16.74 -27.44 14.66
N LEU A 236 16.69 -27.51 16.00
CA LEU A 236 17.82 -27.97 16.81
C LEU A 236 18.17 -29.44 16.50
N ILE A 237 17.17 -30.28 16.23
CA ILE A 237 17.35 -31.70 15.84
C ILE A 237 17.73 -31.84 14.36
N ALA A 238 17.24 -30.97 13.47
CA ALA A 238 17.50 -30.99 12.04
C ALA A 238 18.85 -30.35 11.71
N VAL A 239 19.31 -29.34 12.45
CA VAL A 239 20.72 -28.87 12.38
C VAL A 239 21.68 -29.98 12.80
N LEU A 240 21.26 -30.89 13.69
CA LEU A 240 21.99 -32.12 14.04
C LEU A 240 21.87 -33.25 12.98
N LEU A 241 20.87 -33.22 12.09
CA LEU A 241 20.64 -34.26 11.06
C LEU A 241 21.05 -33.82 9.63
N ILE A 242 21.04 -32.53 9.33
CA ILE A 242 21.45 -31.92 8.04
C ILE A 242 22.98 -31.91 7.89
N SER A 243 23.72 -32.00 8.99
CA SER A 243 25.16 -32.31 8.96
C SER A 243 25.47 -33.71 8.41
N TRP A 244 24.47 -34.57 8.14
CA TRP A 244 24.67 -35.95 7.71
C TRP A 244 24.17 -36.34 6.32
N ASN A 245 23.39 -35.53 5.59
CA ASN A 245 22.94 -35.89 4.24
C ASN A 245 22.96 -34.68 3.29
N GLY A 246 24.03 -34.58 2.50
CA GLY A 246 24.10 -33.65 1.38
C GLY A 246 23.33 -34.12 0.15
N VAL A 247 23.13 -33.16 -0.77
CA VAL A 247 22.78 -33.30 -2.20
C VAL A 247 21.28 -33.40 -2.52
N PHE A 248 20.64 -32.22 -2.65
CA PHE A 248 19.88 -31.80 -3.84
C PHE A 248 19.93 -30.26 -3.91
N GLY A 249 21.01 -29.72 -4.47
CA GLY A 249 21.19 -28.28 -4.62
C GLY A 249 20.39 -27.75 -5.80
N THR A 250 19.15 -27.31 -5.56
CA THR A 250 18.70 -26.12 -6.29
C THR A 250 19.64 -25.00 -5.85
N SER A 251 20.23 -24.25 -6.78
CA SER A 251 21.16 -23.19 -6.39
C SER A 251 20.45 -22.25 -5.43
N ASP A 252 20.99 -22.09 -4.21
CA ASP A 252 20.38 -21.32 -3.11
C ASP A 252 19.85 -19.95 -3.56
N ILE A 253 20.46 -19.38 -4.60
CA ILE A 253 20.08 -18.13 -5.25
C ILE A 253 18.61 -18.07 -5.68
N CYS A 254 18.00 -19.16 -6.17
CA CYS A 254 16.60 -19.15 -6.63
C CYS A 254 15.56 -19.03 -5.49
N ASN A 255 16.00 -19.22 -4.24
CA ASN A 255 15.17 -19.01 -3.05
C ASN A 255 15.29 -17.58 -2.50
N GLU A 256 16.24 -16.79 -2.98
CA GLU A 256 16.41 -15.39 -2.63
C GLU A 256 15.43 -14.48 -3.38
N ARG A 257 15.27 -13.23 -2.95
CA ARG A 257 14.43 -12.27 -3.70
C ARG A 257 15.26 -11.75 -4.87
N VAL A 258 14.65 -11.60 -6.05
CA VAL A 258 15.28 -10.98 -7.23
C VAL A 258 15.97 -9.65 -6.85
N SER A 259 15.33 -8.84 -6.02
CA SER A 259 15.91 -7.57 -5.55
C SER A 259 17.13 -7.74 -4.64
N SER A 260 17.22 -8.78 -3.81
CA SER A 260 18.42 -9.03 -3.00
C SER A 260 19.58 -9.54 -3.85
N VAL A 261 19.29 -10.26 -4.94
CA VAL A 261 20.33 -10.77 -5.84
C VAL A 261 20.81 -9.67 -6.79
N CYS A 262 19.88 -8.91 -7.38
CA CYS A 262 20.18 -8.00 -8.47
C CYS A 262 20.32 -6.52 -8.06
N LEU A 263 19.86 -6.12 -6.85
CA LEU A 263 19.89 -4.73 -6.38
C LEU A 263 20.63 -4.54 -5.05
N SER A 264 21.29 -5.57 -4.49
CA SER A 264 21.89 -5.52 -3.15
C SER A 264 23.06 -4.54 -2.98
N SER A 265 23.71 -4.12 -4.07
CA SER A 265 24.87 -3.24 -4.03
C SER A 265 24.60 -1.84 -4.59
N SER A 266 23.46 -1.61 -5.23
CA SER A 266 23.13 -0.32 -5.84
C SER A 266 22.29 0.51 -4.89
N SER A 267 22.88 1.55 -4.30
CA SER A 267 22.08 2.68 -3.79
C SER A 267 21.15 3.14 -4.90
N ARG A 268 19.86 3.36 -4.60
CA ARG A 268 18.89 3.85 -5.58
C ARG A 268 19.51 5.07 -6.30
N PRO A 269 19.73 5.01 -7.63
CA PRO A 269 20.32 6.13 -8.34
C PRO A 269 19.42 7.35 -8.17
N SER A 270 20.01 8.50 -7.84
CA SER A 270 19.31 9.78 -7.93
C SER A 270 18.99 10.09 -9.40
N PHE A 271 17.97 10.92 -9.64
CA PHE A 271 17.68 11.39 -10.98
C PHE A 271 18.89 12.15 -11.56
N PRO A 272 19.36 11.84 -12.78
CA PRO A 272 20.56 12.45 -13.35
C PRO A 272 20.28 13.90 -13.80
N GLU A 273 21.20 14.81 -13.49
CA GLU A 273 21.12 16.23 -13.87
C GLU A 273 21.99 16.54 -15.09
N THR A 274 22.94 15.66 -15.38
CA THR A 274 23.90 15.80 -16.48
C THR A 274 23.97 14.51 -17.31
N GLU A 275 24.50 14.62 -18.53
CA GLU A 275 24.71 13.47 -19.42
C GLU A 275 25.64 12.41 -18.80
N GLU A 276 26.71 12.84 -18.12
CA GLU A 276 27.64 11.95 -17.41
C GLU A 276 26.95 11.18 -16.27
N GLU A 277 26.04 11.84 -15.54
CA GLU A 277 25.23 11.16 -14.53
C GLU A 277 24.23 10.20 -15.17
N LEU A 278 23.60 10.58 -16.30
CA LEU A 278 22.69 9.72 -17.04
C LEU A 278 23.42 8.45 -17.50
N GLU A 279 24.64 8.56 -18.02
CA GLU A 279 25.46 7.41 -18.42
C GLU A 279 25.69 6.43 -17.25
N LYS A 280 26.02 6.96 -16.06
CA LYS A 280 26.20 6.15 -14.85
C LYS A 280 24.90 5.45 -14.44
N VAL A 281 23.77 6.18 -14.45
CA VAL A 281 22.44 5.62 -14.15
C VAL A 281 22.08 4.52 -15.15
N CYS A 282 22.33 4.76 -16.43
CA CYS A 282 22.16 3.81 -17.52
C CYS A 282 22.93 2.51 -17.29
N GLN A 283 24.22 2.60 -16.95
CA GLN A 283 25.05 1.43 -16.66
C GLN A 283 24.51 0.63 -15.47
N ILE A 284 24.09 1.29 -14.39
CA ILE A 284 23.51 0.64 -13.20
C ILE A 284 22.22 -0.09 -13.57
N LEU A 285 21.27 0.60 -14.22
CA LEU A 285 19.96 0.04 -14.53
C LEU A 285 20.02 -1.09 -15.57
N LEU A 286 20.80 -0.93 -16.65
CA LEU A 286 20.99 -1.98 -17.65
C LEU A 286 21.68 -3.23 -17.06
N THR A 287 22.60 -3.03 -16.10
CA THR A 287 23.22 -4.15 -15.37
C THR A 287 22.20 -4.85 -14.47
N ALA A 288 21.35 -4.09 -13.77
CA ALA A 288 20.28 -4.64 -12.95
C ALA A 288 19.28 -5.44 -13.79
N PHE A 289 18.78 -4.89 -14.90
CA PHE A 289 17.84 -5.60 -15.80
C PHE A 289 18.45 -6.86 -16.40
N ARG A 290 19.72 -6.81 -16.81
CA ARG A 290 20.44 -8.02 -17.25
C ARG A 290 20.53 -9.07 -16.15
N CYS A 291 20.76 -8.66 -14.90
CA CYS A 291 20.73 -9.57 -13.76
C CYS A 291 19.35 -10.20 -13.58
N VAL A 292 18.27 -9.41 -13.62
CA VAL A 292 16.90 -9.91 -13.46
C VAL A 292 16.57 -10.94 -14.54
N ARG A 293 16.88 -10.64 -15.80
CA ARG A 293 16.67 -11.57 -16.90
C ARG A 293 17.44 -12.87 -16.71
N ASN A 294 18.74 -12.79 -16.41
CA ASN A 294 19.57 -13.97 -16.17
C ASN A 294 19.07 -14.79 -14.96
N TYR A 295 18.55 -14.12 -13.94
CA TYR A 295 17.95 -14.77 -12.77
C TYR A 295 16.66 -15.50 -13.16
N ALA A 296 15.77 -14.84 -13.91
CA ALA A 296 14.51 -15.41 -14.38
C ALA A 296 14.76 -16.64 -15.27
N GLU A 297 15.66 -16.53 -16.25
CA GLU A 297 16.07 -17.65 -17.11
C GLU A 297 16.66 -18.82 -16.30
N ARG A 298 17.55 -18.53 -15.34
CA ARG A 298 18.21 -19.56 -14.53
C ARG A 298 17.27 -20.27 -13.56
N CYS A 299 16.27 -19.56 -13.06
CA CYS A 299 15.31 -20.08 -12.09
C CYS A 299 13.98 -20.51 -12.74
N GLU A 300 13.90 -20.51 -14.08
CA GLU A 300 12.70 -20.88 -14.86
C GLU A 300 11.44 -20.08 -14.44
N ILE A 301 11.63 -18.78 -14.19
CA ILE A 301 10.56 -17.86 -13.77
C ILE A 301 10.02 -17.14 -15.01
N GLU A 302 8.85 -17.55 -15.48
CA GLU A 302 8.09 -16.84 -16.51
C GLU A 302 6.91 -16.10 -15.86
N THR A 303 7.13 -14.89 -15.37
CA THR A 303 6.07 -14.06 -14.78
C THR A 303 5.81 -12.79 -15.61
N ALA A 304 4.67 -12.15 -15.37
CA ALA A 304 4.33 -10.88 -15.99
C ALA A 304 5.39 -9.82 -15.67
N GLU A 305 5.90 -9.78 -14.43
CA GLU A 305 6.89 -8.77 -14.01
C GLU A 305 8.22 -8.89 -14.78
N VAL A 306 8.62 -10.10 -15.18
CA VAL A 306 9.83 -10.29 -16.00
C VAL A 306 9.64 -9.69 -17.39
N LYS A 307 8.46 -9.86 -17.99
CA LYS A 307 8.13 -9.28 -19.30
C LYS A 307 8.05 -7.76 -19.25
N GLU A 308 7.47 -7.20 -18.19
CA GLU A 308 7.45 -5.75 -17.95
C GLU A 308 8.89 -5.20 -17.91
N ILE A 309 9.77 -5.86 -17.15
CA ILE A 309 11.19 -5.48 -17.06
C ILE A 309 11.91 -5.53 -18.40
N GLU A 310 11.61 -6.52 -19.25
CA GLU A 310 12.16 -6.58 -20.60
C GLU A 310 11.70 -5.38 -21.44
N THR A 311 10.41 -5.05 -21.40
CA THR A 311 9.86 -3.88 -22.09
C THR A 311 10.50 -2.57 -21.60
N PHE A 312 10.64 -2.38 -20.29
CA PHE A 312 11.33 -1.21 -19.71
C PHE A 312 12.82 -1.18 -20.11
N SER A 313 13.48 -2.34 -20.18
CA SER A 313 14.88 -2.44 -20.59
C SER A 313 15.08 -2.02 -22.05
N GLU A 314 14.12 -2.27 -22.94
CA GLU A 314 14.19 -1.81 -24.33
C GLU A 314 14.13 -0.28 -24.41
N ALA A 315 13.15 0.33 -23.74
CA ALA A 315 13.02 1.79 -23.67
C ALA A 315 14.26 2.45 -23.06
N LEU A 316 14.78 1.87 -21.97
CA LEU A 316 16.01 2.35 -21.33
C LEU A 316 17.22 2.22 -22.26
N THR A 317 17.35 1.11 -23.00
CA THR A 317 18.46 0.91 -23.94
C THR A 317 18.50 2.03 -24.99
N GLU A 318 17.35 2.49 -25.45
CA GLU A 318 17.28 3.60 -26.40
C GLU A 318 17.66 4.94 -25.77
N ILE A 319 17.18 5.23 -24.55
CA ILE A 319 17.57 6.43 -23.78
C ILE A 319 19.09 6.44 -23.53
N CYS A 320 19.70 5.28 -23.29
CA CYS A 320 21.11 5.16 -22.96
C CYS A 320 22.05 5.17 -24.18
N ARG A 321 21.52 5.21 -25.40
CA ARG A 321 22.31 5.21 -26.62
C ARG A 321 22.49 6.63 -27.17
N GLU A 322 23.71 7.13 -27.09
CA GLU A 322 24.12 8.48 -27.52
C GLU A 322 23.72 8.82 -28.97
N ASP A 323 23.64 7.81 -29.85
CA ASP A 323 23.31 7.97 -31.26
C ASP A 323 21.81 8.14 -31.56
N THR A 324 20.96 8.09 -30.54
CA THR A 324 19.50 8.17 -30.71
C THR A 324 18.95 9.58 -30.53
N LEU A 325 17.89 9.89 -31.26
CA LEU A 325 17.16 11.15 -31.08
C LEU A 325 16.56 11.24 -29.67
N LEU A 326 16.09 10.11 -29.12
CA LEU A 326 15.51 10.04 -27.78
C LEU A 326 16.53 10.41 -26.70
N HIS A 327 17.75 9.86 -26.77
CA HIS A 327 18.84 10.23 -25.87
C HIS A 327 19.12 11.73 -25.91
N SER A 328 19.31 12.31 -27.11
CA SER A 328 19.57 13.74 -27.26
C SER A 328 18.43 14.59 -26.68
N ASN A 329 17.17 14.18 -26.87
CA ASN A 329 16.02 14.87 -26.31
C ASN A 329 15.97 14.76 -24.77
N VAL A 330 16.30 13.61 -24.19
CA VAL A 330 16.35 13.42 -22.73
C VAL A 330 17.45 14.27 -22.12
N VAL A 331 18.70 14.17 -22.63
CA VAL A 331 19.87 14.91 -22.13
C VAL A 331 19.60 16.41 -22.09
N GLN A 332 19.03 16.97 -23.15
CA GLN A 332 18.73 18.40 -23.23
C GLN A 332 17.67 18.87 -22.22
N ASN A 333 16.87 17.96 -21.67
CA ASN A 333 15.78 18.26 -20.74
C ASN A 333 16.02 17.73 -19.31
N LEU A 334 17.14 17.05 -19.04
CA LEU A 334 17.44 16.47 -17.71
C LEU A 334 17.26 17.46 -16.55
N PRO A 335 17.82 18.69 -16.59
CA PRO A 335 17.70 19.61 -15.45
C PRO A 335 16.24 19.98 -15.13
N CYS A 336 15.40 20.06 -16.16
CA CYS A 336 13.99 20.40 -16.00
C CYS A 336 13.15 19.18 -15.57
N LEU A 337 13.39 18.02 -16.19
CA LEU A 337 12.70 16.77 -15.85
C LEU A 337 12.94 16.38 -14.40
N LYS A 338 14.13 16.66 -13.84
CA LYS A 338 14.45 16.42 -12.43
C LYS A 338 13.41 17.03 -11.49
N ASP A 339 13.06 18.29 -11.67
CA ASP A 339 12.09 18.99 -10.81
C ASP A 339 10.71 18.32 -10.90
N ILE A 340 10.31 17.90 -12.10
CA ILE A 340 9.04 17.19 -12.29
C ILE A 340 9.10 15.85 -11.59
N PHE A 341 10.11 15.02 -11.84
CA PHE A 341 10.22 13.69 -11.23
C PHE A 341 10.26 13.74 -9.68
N GLN A 342 10.91 14.74 -9.10
CA GLN A 342 10.98 14.90 -7.64
C GLN A 342 9.65 15.29 -6.99
N HIS A 343 8.76 15.95 -7.74
CA HIS A 343 7.49 16.47 -7.22
C HIS A 343 6.25 15.83 -7.86
N ALA A 344 6.42 14.97 -8.87
CA ALA A 344 5.35 14.40 -9.68
C ALA A 344 4.34 13.63 -8.83
N GLU A 345 4.81 12.86 -7.85
CA GLU A 345 3.92 12.12 -6.95
C GLU A 345 2.97 13.08 -6.23
N GLN A 346 3.51 14.10 -5.55
CA GLN A 346 2.71 15.06 -4.81
C GLN A 346 1.81 15.91 -5.72
N GLN A 347 2.33 16.36 -6.87
CA GLN A 347 1.61 17.22 -7.81
C GLN A 347 0.49 16.46 -8.52
N CYS A 348 0.76 15.24 -8.98
CA CYS A 348 -0.20 14.47 -9.75
C CYS A 348 -1.16 13.66 -8.89
N GLN A 349 -0.80 13.26 -7.67
CA GLN A 349 -1.73 12.51 -6.81
C GLN A 349 -3.01 13.31 -6.50
N GLY A 350 -2.88 14.61 -6.21
CA GLY A 350 -4.03 15.49 -5.97
C GLY A 350 -4.91 15.63 -7.21
N PHE A 351 -4.30 15.87 -8.37
CA PHE A 351 -5.00 15.96 -9.65
C PHE A 351 -5.71 14.65 -9.99
N THR A 352 -5.01 13.51 -9.92
CA THR A 352 -5.57 12.19 -10.22
C THR A 352 -6.74 11.85 -9.32
N ARG A 353 -6.62 12.10 -8.00
CA ARG A 353 -7.72 11.86 -7.06
C ARG A 353 -8.95 12.69 -7.41
N ASN A 354 -8.77 13.97 -7.73
CA ASN A 354 -9.88 14.86 -8.10
C ASN A 354 -10.54 14.43 -9.42
N ALA A 355 -9.74 14.06 -10.42
CA ALA A 355 -10.24 13.59 -11.70
C ALA A 355 -10.99 12.26 -11.58
N ILE A 356 -10.47 11.29 -10.82
CA ILE A 356 -11.15 10.02 -10.55
C ILE A 356 -12.46 10.24 -9.79
N ASN A 357 -12.47 11.09 -8.76
CA ASN A 357 -13.70 11.43 -8.03
C ASN A 357 -14.74 12.08 -8.95
N HIS A 358 -14.31 12.96 -9.86
CA HIS A 358 -15.20 13.59 -10.83
C HIS A 358 -15.81 12.57 -11.81
N LEU A 359 -15.04 11.56 -12.20
CA LEU A 359 -15.46 10.52 -13.14
C LEU A 359 -16.14 9.33 -12.46
N TYR A 360 -16.18 9.26 -11.13
CA TYR A 360 -16.62 8.09 -10.36
C TYR A 360 -18.02 7.61 -10.78
N GLU A 361 -19.01 8.50 -10.81
CA GLU A 361 -20.37 8.15 -11.22
C GLU A 361 -20.42 7.61 -12.66
N GLN A 362 -19.60 8.15 -13.56
CA GLN A 362 -19.53 7.72 -14.96
C GLN A 362 -18.90 6.33 -15.08
N VAL A 363 -17.85 6.05 -14.31
CA VAL A 363 -17.22 4.72 -14.27
C VAL A 363 -18.18 3.68 -13.70
N MET A 364 -18.89 3.98 -12.61
CA MET A 364 -19.88 3.08 -12.02
C MET A 364 -21.04 2.80 -13.00
N ASN A 365 -21.51 3.82 -13.71
CA ASN A 365 -22.55 3.65 -14.72
C ASN A 365 -22.06 2.81 -15.92
N ALA A 366 -20.80 2.97 -16.35
CA ALA A 366 -20.22 2.17 -17.42
C ALA A 366 -20.11 0.68 -17.04
N GLY A 367 -19.68 0.38 -15.81
CA GLY A 367 -19.55 -1.00 -15.36
C GLY A 367 -20.87 -1.70 -15.06
N ASN A 368 -21.86 -0.97 -14.52
CA ASN A 368 -23.21 -1.52 -14.29
C ASN A 368 -23.90 -1.95 -15.60
N ALA A 369 -23.56 -1.34 -16.73
CA ALA A 369 -24.08 -1.74 -18.03
C ALA A 369 -23.56 -3.12 -18.49
N ASN A 370 -22.36 -3.52 -18.04
CA ASN A 370 -21.71 -4.77 -18.43
C ASN A 370 -21.94 -5.91 -17.42
N GLY A 371 -22.37 -5.61 -16.18
CA GLY A 371 -22.68 -6.62 -15.15
C GLY A 371 -21.47 -7.43 -14.66
N ASP A 372 -20.24 -7.00 -15.00
CA ASP A 372 -18.98 -7.61 -14.58
C ASP A 372 -18.24 -6.65 -13.66
N GLU A 373 -18.16 -6.98 -12.38
CA GLU A 373 -17.43 -6.19 -11.39
C GLU A 373 -15.95 -6.02 -11.76
N ASN A 374 -15.34 -7.01 -12.41
CA ASN A 374 -13.96 -6.92 -12.88
C ASN A 374 -13.78 -5.87 -13.99
N HIS A 375 -14.85 -5.57 -14.74
CA HIS A 375 -14.81 -4.54 -15.77
C HIS A 375 -14.66 -3.15 -15.14
N VAL A 376 -15.38 -2.87 -14.06
CA VAL A 376 -15.25 -1.62 -13.28
C VAL A 376 -13.81 -1.42 -12.82
N TYR A 377 -13.20 -2.45 -12.21
CA TYR A 377 -11.82 -2.38 -11.75
C TYR A 377 -10.84 -2.13 -12.89
N ARG A 378 -10.97 -2.84 -14.02
CA ARG A 378 -10.10 -2.62 -15.20
C ARG A 378 -10.24 -1.21 -15.77
N VAL A 379 -11.45 -0.65 -15.80
CA VAL A 379 -11.66 0.75 -16.22
C VAL A 379 -10.98 1.71 -15.24
N PHE A 380 -11.11 1.49 -13.93
CA PHE A 380 -10.45 2.31 -12.91
C PHE A 380 -8.92 2.25 -12.99
N ASP A 381 -8.33 1.06 -13.08
CA ASP A 381 -6.87 0.88 -13.15
C ASP A 381 -6.30 1.57 -14.39
N CYS A 382 -6.91 1.31 -15.55
CA CYS A 382 -6.54 1.95 -16.81
C CYS A 382 -6.68 3.48 -16.76
N LEU A 383 -7.80 3.98 -16.19
CA LEU A 383 -8.06 5.41 -16.06
C LEU A 383 -7.08 6.08 -15.10
N PHE A 384 -6.74 5.43 -13.98
CA PHE A 384 -5.79 5.92 -12.99
C PHE A 384 -4.41 6.16 -13.61
N VAL A 385 -3.86 5.15 -14.30
CA VAL A 385 -2.55 5.22 -14.96
C VAL A 385 -2.58 6.26 -16.08
N SER A 386 -3.67 6.32 -16.85
CA SER A 386 -3.84 7.31 -17.92
C SER A 386 -3.86 8.75 -17.39
N ILE A 387 -4.60 9.02 -16.32
CA ILE A 387 -4.68 10.35 -15.72
C ILE A 387 -3.34 10.75 -15.07
N GLN A 388 -2.66 9.81 -14.41
CA GLN A 388 -1.34 10.07 -13.84
C GLN A 388 -0.31 10.40 -14.93
N ALA A 389 -0.30 9.64 -16.02
CA ALA A 389 0.53 9.92 -17.18
C ALA A 389 0.16 11.28 -17.81
N HIS A 390 -1.13 11.62 -17.88
CA HIS A 390 -1.58 12.91 -18.40
C HIS A 390 -1.04 14.07 -17.57
N CYS A 391 -1.21 14.02 -16.25
CA CYS A 391 -0.67 15.05 -15.37
C CYS A 391 0.84 15.20 -15.52
N PHE A 392 1.59 14.09 -15.56
CA PHE A 392 3.04 14.12 -15.73
C PHE A 392 3.46 14.80 -17.04
N VAL A 393 2.75 14.49 -18.13
CA VAL A 393 2.99 15.10 -19.45
C VAL A 393 2.58 16.57 -19.47
N THR A 394 1.49 16.95 -18.81
CA THR A 394 1.07 18.35 -18.64
C THR A 394 2.14 19.15 -17.89
N GLN A 395 2.64 18.65 -16.76
CA GLN A 395 3.74 19.28 -16.02
C GLN A 395 5.02 19.37 -16.88
N THR A 396 5.28 18.37 -17.72
CA THR A 396 6.42 18.37 -18.65
C THR A 396 6.29 19.45 -19.71
N VAL A 397 5.13 19.61 -20.34
CA VAL A 397 4.96 20.65 -21.37
C VAL A 397 5.01 22.05 -20.76
N GLU A 398 4.43 22.24 -19.57
CA GLU A 398 4.41 23.53 -18.86
C GLU A 398 5.81 23.99 -18.46
N LYS A 399 6.62 23.07 -17.91
CA LYS A 399 7.94 23.43 -17.36
C LYS A 399 9.08 23.27 -18.36
N CYS A 400 9.03 22.25 -19.20
CA CYS A 400 10.15 21.86 -20.07
C CYS A 400 9.85 22.05 -21.57
N GLY A 401 8.62 22.39 -21.93
CA GLY A 401 8.21 22.66 -23.31
C GLY A 401 7.87 21.42 -24.13
N SER A 402 7.45 21.66 -25.39
CA SER A 402 6.90 20.63 -26.27
C SER A 402 7.88 19.51 -26.63
N ARG A 403 9.17 19.82 -26.75
CA ARG A 403 10.19 18.82 -27.07
C ARG A 403 10.38 17.79 -25.96
N ALA A 404 10.34 18.23 -24.69
CA ALA A 404 10.39 17.34 -23.54
C ALA A 404 9.13 16.47 -23.46
N LYS A 405 7.96 17.08 -23.72
CA LYS A 405 6.67 16.38 -23.79
C LYS A 405 6.72 15.22 -24.80
N ASP A 406 7.25 15.46 -26.00
CA ASP A 406 7.33 14.44 -27.04
C ASP A 406 8.27 13.29 -26.64
N ALA A 407 9.41 13.60 -26.01
CA ALA A 407 10.34 12.61 -25.49
C ALA A 407 9.73 11.76 -24.36
N VAL A 408 9.07 12.38 -23.38
CA VAL A 408 8.39 11.68 -22.28
C VAL A 408 7.31 10.74 -22.81
N LEU A 409 6.47 11.23 -23.73
CA LEU A 409 5.43 10.39 -24.30
C LEU A 409 6.01 9.27 -25.18
N GLU A 410 7.18 9.47 -25.82
CA GLU A 410 7.88 8.40 -26.56
C GLU A 410 8.43 7.34 -25.61
N ILE A 411 8.97 7.74 -24.45
CA ILE A 411 9.40 6.83 -23.39
C ILE A 411 8.22 6.00 -22.88
N MET A 412 7.09 6.65 -22.57
CA MET A 412 5.87 5.96 -22.09
C MET A 412 5.32 4.98 -23.13
N GLU A 413 5.38 5.31 -24.42
CA GLU A 413 4.98 4.40 -25.50
C GLU A 413 5.91 3.19 -25.60
N LYS A 414 7.23 3.42 -25.56
CA LYS A 414 8.22 2.33 -25.64
C LYS A 414 8.20 1.44 -24.41
N SER A 415 7.89 2.00 -23.24
CA SER A 415 7.79 1.23 -22.00
C SER A 415 6.48 0.46 -21.86
N ARG A 416 5.50 0.69 -22.74
CA ARG A 416 4.16 0.06 -22.73
C ARG A 416 3.43 0.16 -21.39
N LEU A 417 3.78 1.15 -20.56
CA LEU A 417 3.23 1.30 -19.20
C LEU A 417 1.69 1.40 -19.25
N VAL A 418 1.18 2.11 -20.24
CA VAL A 418 -0.28 2.23 -20.44
C VAL A 418 -0.86 0.97 -21.05
N ASP A 419 -0.21 0.31 -21.99
CA ASP A 419 -0.74 -0.89 -22.65
C ASP A 419 -0.91 -2.08 -21.69
N GLU A 420 -0.01 -2.21 -20.72
CA GLU A 420 -0.04 -3.29 -19.72
C GLU A 420 -1.21 -3.11 -18.73
N GLU A 421 -1.49 -1.87 -18.33
CA GLU A 421 -2.55 -1.51 -17.36
C GLU A 421 -3.91 -1.21 -18.04
N CYS A 422 -3.90 -0.93 -19.34
CA CYS A 422 -5.08 -0.65 -20.16
C CYS A 422 -5.31 -1.75 -21.19
N PRO A 423 -5.96 -2.87 -20.82
CA PRO A 423 -6.31 -3.88 -21.79
C PRO A 423 -7.22 -3.29 -22.87
N GLY A 424 -7.05 -3.74 -24.12
CA GLY A 424 -7.81 -3.23 -25.27
C GLY A 424 -9.33 -3.26 -25.09
N SER A 425 -9.85 -4.12 -24.20
CA SER A 425 -11.27 -4.20 -23.87
C SER A 425 -11.83 -2.93 -23.20
N VAL A 426 -11.00 -2.15 -22.47
CA VAL A 426 -11.45 -0.94 -21.75
C VAL A 426 -10.92 0.37 -22.35
N GLN A 427 -9.96 0.31 -23.27
CA GLN A 427 -9.31 1.50 -23.85
C GLN A 427 -10.31 2.50 -24.45
N LYS A 428 -11.34 2.02 -25.16
CA LYS A 428 -12.36 2.89 -25.75
C LYS A 428 -13.13 3.68 -24.70
N GLU A 429 -13.54 3.01 -23.63
CA GLU A 429 -14.31 3.63 -22.54
C GLU A 429 -13.45 4.63 -21.77
N VAL A 430 -12.19 4.29 -21.49
CA VAL A 430 -11.25 5.22 -20.85
C VAL A 430 -10.97 6.44 -21.73
N LEU A 431 -10.86 6.27 -23.06
CA LEU A 431 -10.77 7.41 -23.98
C LEU A 431 -12.02 8.31 -23.91
N GLU A 432 -13.22 7.74 -23.79
CA GLU A 432 -14.47 8.51 -23.62
C GLU A 432 -14.46 9.29 -22.30
N LEU A 433 -14.07 8.67 -21.19
CA LEU A 433 -13.96 9.32 -19.87
C LEU A 433 -12.90 10.43 -19.86
N LEU A 434 -11.76 10.22 -20.50
CA LEU A 434 -10.73 11.25 -20.67
C LEU A 434 -11.23 12.42 -21.53
N ASN A 435 -12.12 12.19 -22.51
CA ASN A 435 -12.74 13.29 -23.25
C ASN A 435 -13.70 14.09 -22.36
N VAL A 436 -14.43 13.43 -21.46
CA VAL A 436 -15.28 14.14 -20.47
C VAL A 436 -14.43 14.98 -19.55
N LEU A 437 -13.31 14.45 -19.05
CA LEU A 437 -12.37 15.20 -18.24
C LEU A 437 -11.82 16.41 -18.98
N ALA A 438 -11.38 16.24 -20.24
CA ALA A 438 -10.89 17.33 -21.09
C ALA A 438 -11.91 18.46 -21.26
N LEU A 439 -13.19 18.11 -21.44
CA LEU A 439 -14.27 19.08 -21.55
C LEU A 439 -14.52 19.81 -20.23
N ALA A 440 -14.38 19.13 -19.10
CA ALA A 440 -14.59 19.71 -17.78
C ALA A 440 -13.44 20.61 -17.33
N THR A 441 -12.20 20.31 -17.72
CA THR A 441 -11.00 21.09 -17.35
C THR A 441 -10.62 22.13 -18.39
N GLU A 442 -11.18 22.07 -19.60
CA GLU A 442 -10.75 22.86 -20.77
C GLU A 442 -9.29 22.59 -21.17
N GLU A 443 -8.74 21.43 -20.80
CA GLU A 443 -7.35 21.04 -21.07
C GLU A 443 -7.24 19.97 -22.17
N GLU A 444 -6.13 20.00 -22.91
CA GLU A 444 -5.82 18.96 -23.91
C GLU A 444 -5.28 17.69 -23.22
N VAL A 445 -5.98 16.56 -23.37
CA VAL A 445 -5.48 15.27 -22.87
C VAL A 445 -4.41 14.68 -23.80
N HIS A 446 -3.15 14.83 -23.40
CA HIS A 446 -1.98 14.42 -24.19
C HIS A 446 -1.78 12.90 -24.34
N VAL A 447 -2.32 12.09 -23.41
CA VAL A 447 -2.10 10.64 -23.37
C VAL A 447 -3.01 9.83 -24.30
N LYS A 448 -3.93 10.47 -25.03
CA LYS A 448 -4.80 9.76 -25.99
C LYS A 448 -4.02 8.90 -26.98
N ARG A 449 -2.81 9.35 -27.36
CA ARG A 449 -1.91 8.61 -28.26
C ARG A 449 -1.38 7.29 -27.66
N LEU A 450 -1.33 7.19 -26.33
CA LEU A 450 -0.90 5.98 -25.62
C LEU A 450 -2.02 4.94 -25.52
N LEU A 451 -3.28 5.37 -25.63
CA LEU A 451 -4.47 4.50 -25.58
C LEU A 451 -5.00 4.12 -26.98
N GLY A 452 -4.53 4.80 -28.02
CA GLY A 452 -4.89 4.51 -29.40
C GLY A 452 -4.02 3.40 -29.94
N GLY A 453 -4.50 2.15 -29.85
CA GLY A 453 -3.79 0.98 -30.36
C GLY A 453 -3.18 1.21 -31.75
N LYS A 454 -1.91 0.81 -31.92
CA LYS A 454 -1.25 0.77 -33.23
C LYS A 454 -2.15 0.01 -34.20
N LYS A 455 -2.66 0.72 -35.21
CA LYS A 455 -3.40 0.12 -36.32
C LYS A 455 -2.58 -0.94 -37.05
#